data_AF-A0A2J7PI57-F1
#
_entry.id   AF-A0A2J7PI57-F1
#
_cell.length_a   1.000
_cell.length_b   1.000
_cell.length_c   1.000
_cell.angle_alpha   90.00
_cell.angle_beta   90.00
_cell.angle_gamma   90.00
#
_symmetry.space_group_name_H-M   'P 1'
#
loop_
_entity.id
_entity.type
_entity.pdbx_description
1 polymer ?
#
loop_
_entity_poly.entity_id
_entity_poly.type
_entity_poly.pdbx_seq_one_letter_code
_entity_poly.pdbx_strand_id
1 'polypeptide(L)'
;MENRKITFLYGSQTGTAKEVAERIWREAKRFHFHGPVRAMDDYPVSQLIHESIVIFICSTTGQGEEPDNMKVFWRFLLRKNLPADSLQGVRYAVLGLGDSSYAKFNYAAKKLHRRLLQLGGQPLLNIGLADEQHDLGADAVIDPWILDLWIKLSDLCPLPDGVIPLDKDSLCPPRWLVSLSQTDETHNQNCSNKELLKRNVVNNIKEEFSQNNPCYVSVIRNTRTTAPLHFQDVRLIQLSAPKLQYSPGDVLMVCPHNGPDKVDQFFTLLSTGSDGRLHPDAVIKVTERDNDAPVPLALKHPLTLRECAQRYWDLNAVPRRYFFHLLSHFTTNDLEKEKLIEFSTPEGQEELYNYSNRPRRTALEVLQDFPHATANIPLEYMFELLQPIGPRAFSIASSPKAHKGEIHILVAVVQYRTKLVTPRIGLCSNWLASLSPGMNIPVWLRRGSFRFPVSEGSPVIMIGPGTGVAPFRSFIHEREALGQASDKLLYLFFGCRNKSGDFHCSNEWLSLQKERQLSLFCAFSRDQEYKIYVQHLIKEQAALLWDLLSSEAWVFLAGSSNNMPAAVKEAFVKDVFCGVGKLLHDEAQHFMQNLENTAHFQSETWA
;
A
#
# COMPACT_ATOMS: atom_id res chain seq x y z
N MET A 1 10.00 29.70 -19.59
CA MET A 1 10.18 28.35 -18.99
C MET A 1 8.95 27.44 -19.16
N GLU A 2 7.79 27.93 -19.64
CA GLU A 2 6.58 27.11 -19.85
C GLU A 2 6.79 25.87 -20.74
N ASN A 3 7.69 25.94 -21.72
CA ASN A 3 8.01 24.82 -22.63
C ASN A 3 8.89 23.70 -22.01
N ARG A 4 9.26 23.78 -20.73
CA ARG A 4 10.09 22.77 -20.03
C ARG A 4 9.30 22.01 -18.96
N LYS A 5 8.09 21.56 -19.32
CA LYS A 5 7.22 20.78 -18.44
C LYS A 5 7.34 19.27 -18.72
N ILE A 6 7.52 18.46 -17.69
CA ILE A 6 7.51 17.00 -17.74
C ILE A 6 6.55 16.48 -16.67
N THR A 7 5.61 15.61 -17.06
CA THR A 7 4.75 14.90 -16.12
C THR A 7 5.31 13.50 -15.86
N PHE A 8 5.57 13.16 -14.60
CA PHE A 8 6.09 11.85 -14.18
C PHE A 8 4.97 11.03 -13.55
N LEU A 9 4.64 9.88 -14.14
CA LEU A 9 3.57 9.00 -13.67
C LEU A 9 4.13 7.64 -13.25
N TYR A 10 3.75 7.17 -12.06
CA TYR A 10 4.20 5.87 -11.57
C TYR A 10 3.08 4.88 -11.23
N GLY A 11 3.28 3.63 -11.65
CA GLY A 11 2.56 2.45 -11.19
C GLY A 11 3.48 1.61 -10.32
N SER A 12 3.16 1.46 -9.03
CA SER A 12 4.04 0.91 -8.00
C SER A 12 3.27 0.13 -6.94
N GLN A 13 3.66 -1.13 -6.69
CA GLN A 13 3.04 -1.94 -5.62
C GLN A 13 3.74 -1.77 -4.27
N THR A 14 5.08 -1.82 -4.27
CA THR A 14 5.91 -1.83 -3.06
C THR A 14 6.71 -0.53 -2.84
N GLY A 15 6.56 0.44 -3.75
CA GLY A 15 7.19 1.75 -3.67
C GLY A 15 8.44 1.93 -4.54
N THR A 16 8.97 0.87 -5.15
CA THR A 16 10.20 0.97 -5.98
C THR A 16 10.02 1.85 -7.21
N ALA A 17 8.93 1.66 -7.97
CA ALA A 17 8.64 2.52 -9.12
C ALA A 17 8.37 3.98 -8.73
N LYS A 18 7.78 4.21 -7.54
CA LYS A 18 7.62 5.56 -6.99
C LYS A 18 8.98 6.21 -6.73
N GLU A 19 9.91 5.49 -6.08
CA GLU A 19 11.24 6.02 -5.76
C GLU A 19 12.03 6.39 -7.02
N VAL A 20 12.01 5.54 -8.04
CA VAL A 20 12.66 5.82 -9.32
C VAL A 20 12.02 7.01 -10.01
N ALA A 21 10.68 7.13 -10.01
CA ALA A 21 9.99 8.30 -10.55
C ALA A 21 10.37 9.59 -9.81
N GLU A 22 10.44 9.55 -8.48
CA GLU A 22 10.85 10.69 -7.66
C GLU A 22 12.34 11.03 -7.84
N ARG A 23 13.20 10.03 -8.11
CA ARG A 23 14.61 10.24 -8.47
C ARG A 23 14.72 11.03 -9.78
N ILE A 24 14.07 10.54 -10.84
CA ILE A 24 14.08 11.23 -12.15
C ILE A 24 13.49 12.63 -12.02
N TRP A 25 12.39 12.79 -11.27
CA TRP A 25 11.79 14.09 -11.00
C TRP A 25 12.74 15.06 -10.27
N ARG A 26 13.49 14.60 -9.26
CA ARG A 26 14.51 15.42 -8.59
C ARG A 26 15.64 15.79 -9.53
N GLU A 27 16.12 14.85 -10.35
CA GLU A 27 17.15 15.10 -11.35
C GLU A 27 16.67 16.11 -12.42
N ALA A 28 15.39 16.10 -12.77
CA ALA A 28 14.79 17.04 -13.72
C ALA A 28 15.03 18.51 -13.32
N LYS A 29 15.03 18.78 -12.00
CA LYS A 29 15.32 20.12 -11.45
C LYS A 29 16.73 20.59 -11.79
N ARG A 30 17.70 19.68 -11.90
CA ARG A 30 19.08 20.01 -12.31
C ARG A 30 19.14 20.58 -13.72
N PHE A 31 18.23 20.13 -14.58
CA PHE A 31 18.11 20.56 -15.97
C PHE A 31 17.01 21.62 -16.17
N HIS A 32 16.57 22.28 -15.09
CA HIS A 32 15.53 23.32 -15.12
C HIS A 32 14.22 22.88 -15.79
N PHE A 33 13.88 21.60 -15.67
CA PHE A 33 12.53 21.11 -15.98
C PHE A 33 11.65 21.23 -14.74
N HIS A 34 10.37 21.51 -14.97
CA HIS A 34 9.32 21.51 -13.97
C HIS A 34 8.26 20.48 -14.34
N GLY A 35 7.36 20.21 -13.41
CA GLY A 35 6.18 19.38 -13.60
C GLY A 35 6.01 18.30 -12.53
N PRO A 36 4.82 17.71 -12.44
CA PRO A 36 4.44 16.92 -11.29
C PRO A 36 4.91 15.47 -11.36
N VAL A 37 5.20 14.90 -10.19
CA VAL A 37 5.33 13.44 -9.99
C VAL A 37 4.09 12.91 -9.27
N ARG A 38 3.36 11.97 -9.90
CA ARG A 38 2.09 11.46 -9.37
C ARG A 38 1.93 9.95 -9.56
N ALA A 39 1.19 9.34 -8.65
CA ALA A 39 0.66 8.00 -8.86
C ALA A 39 -0.35 8.02 -10.02
N MET A 40 -0.46 6.91 -10.76
CA MET A 40 -1.37 6.84 -11.91
C MET A 40 -2.86 6.91 -11.53
N ASP A 41 -3.22 6.49 -10.31
CA ASP A 41 -4.58 6.59 -9.76
C ASP A 41 -4.92 7.98 -9.21
N ASP A 42 -3.91 8.79 -8.87
CA ASP A 42 -4.04 10.20 -8.49
C ASP A 42 -3.99 11.17 -9.70
N TYR A 43 -3.68 10.65 -10.90
CA TYR A 43 -3.61 11.45 -12.12
C TYR A 43 -4.91 11.35 -12.94
N PRO A 44 -5.56 12.49 -13.27
CA PRO A 44 -6.73 12.49 -14.14
C PRO A 44 -6.32 12.14 -15.58
N VAL A 45 -6.45 10.87 -15.97
CA VAL A 45 -6.03 10.34 -17.28
C VAL A 45 -6.58 11.11 -18.50
N SER A 46 -7.73 11.79 -18.37
CA SER A 46 -8.26 12.67 -19.42
C SER A 46 -7.36 13.87 -19.73
N GLN A 47 -6.51 14.29 -18.79
CA GLN A 47 -5.53 15.35 -18.97
C GLN A 47 -4.32 14.91 -19.79
N LEU A 48 -4.14 13.60 -20.02
CA LEU A 48 -2.95 13.07 -20.69
C LEU A 48 -2.79 13.64 -22.12
N ILE A 49 -3.89 13.91 -22.80
CA ILE A 49 -3.92 14.49 -24.16
C ILE A 49 -3.37 15.93 -24.22
N HIS A 50 -3.31 16.61 -23.07
CA HIS A 50 -2.83 17.98 -22.94
C HIS A 50 -1.37 18.07 -22.50
N GLU A 51 -0.74 16.93 -22.19
CA GLU A 51 0.67 16.90 -21.81
C GLU A 51 1.56 16.88 -23.05
N SER A 52 2.71 17.58 -22.98
CA SER A 52 3.70 17.53 -24.05
C SER A 52 4.69 16.38 -23.88
N ILE A 53 5.16 16.18 -22.65
CA ILE A 53 6.17 15.16 -22.30
C ILE A 53 5.70 14.40 -21.06
N VAL A 54 5.62 13.07 -21.16
CA VAL A 54 5.21 12.20 -20.05
C VAL A 54 6.18 11.04 -19.86
N ILE A 55 6.70 10.89 -18.64
CA ILE A 55 7.61 9.80 -18.27
C ILE A 55 6.87 8.81 -17.39
N PHE A 56 6.73 7.58 -17.86
CA PHE A 56 6.03 6.50 -17.16
C PHE A 56 7.02 5.54 -16.51
N ILE A 57 6.86 5.33 -15.20
CA ILE A 57 7.64 4.34 -14.45
C ILE A 57 6.67 3.28 -13.93
N CYS A 58 6.83 2.02 -14.34
CA CYS A 58 5.82 0.99 -14.08
C CYS A 58 6.46 -0.32 -13.62
N SER A 59 6.15 -0.75 -12.39
CA SER A 59 6.48 -2.10 -11.93
C SER A 59 5.47 -3.12 -12.46
N THR A 60 5.88 -4.38 -12.63
CA THR A 60 4.95 -5.50 -12.87
C THR A 60 4.70 -6.26 -11.56
N THR A 61 3.46 -6.68 -11.30
CA THR A 61 3.07 -7.41 -10.08
C THR A 61 2.62 -8.83 -10.38
N GLY A 62 2.67 -9.70 -9.36
CA GLY A 62 2.12 -11.05 -9.40
C GLY A 62 2.54 -11.83 -10.65
N GLN A 63 1.54 -12.34 -11.38
CA GLN A 63 1.73 -13.09 -12.63
C GLN A 63 1.55 -12.19 -13.86
N GLY A 64 2.26 -11.06 -13.88
CA GLY A 64 2.26 -10.10 -14.99
C GLY A 64 1.11 -9.10 -14.97
N GLU A 65 0.58 -8.78 -13.80
CA GLU A 65 -0.47 -7.80 -13.61
C GLU A 65 0.11 -6.39 -13.43
N GLU A 66 -0.71 -5.38 -13.67
CA GLU A 66 -0.39 -4.01 -13.30
C GLU A 66 -0.52 -3.78 -11.79
N PRO A 67 0.25 -2.84 -11.21
CA PRO A 67 0.10 -2.42 -9.82
C PRO A 67 -1.30 -1.90 -9.51
N ASP A 68 -1.74 -2.03 -8.26
CA ASP A 68 -3.09 -1.58 -7.87
C ASP A 68 -3.34 -0.10 -8.18
N ASN A 69 -2.33 0.74 -7.92
CA ASN A 69 -2.38 2.18 -8.17
C ASN A 69 -2.29 2.55 -9.68
N MET A 70 -2.30 1.57 -10.58
CA MET A 70 -2.35 1.75 -12.04
C MET A 70 -3.68 1.25 -12.65
N LYS A 71 -4.43 0.37 -11.96
CA LYS A 71 -5.60 -0.33 -12.53
C LYS A 71 -6.66 0.60 -13.14
N VAL A 72 -6.99 1.70 -12.47
CA VAL A 72 -8.00 2.66 -12.95
C VAL A 72 -7.52 3.37 -14.22
N PHE A 73 -6.30 3.88 -14.19
CA PHE A 73 -5.63 4.52 -15.33
C PHE A 73 -5.53 3.55 -16.52
N TRP A 74 -5.12 2.32 -16.27
CA TRP A 74 -4.97 1.29 -17.30
C TRP A 74 -6.30 0.91 -17.95
N ARG A 75 -7.36 0.70 -17.15
CA ARG A 75 -8.70 0.41 -17.66
C ARG A 75 -9.23 1.52 -18.55
N PHE A 76 -8.93 2.79 -18.24
CA PHE A 76 -9.31 3.91 -19.11
C PHE A 76 -8.59 3.82 -20.46
N LEU A 77 -7.27 3.61 -20.48
CA LEU A 77 -6.50 3.51 -21.72
C LEU A 77 -6.93 2.31 -22.58
N LEU A 78 -7.42 1.23 -21.98
CA LEU A 78 -7.90 0.04 -22.70
C LEU A 78 -9.29 0.18 -23.34
N ARG A 79 -9.98 1.32 -23.19
CA ARG A 79 -11.29 1.53 -23.82
C ARG A 79 -11.18 1.47 -25.35
N LYS A 80 -12.03 0.66 -25.98
CA LYS A 80 -12.04 0.43 -27.43
C LYS A 80 -12.46 1.66 -28.25
N ASN A 81 -13.16 2.60 -27.64
CA ASN A 81 -13.68 3.81 -28.30
C ASN A 81 -12.71 5.00 -28.29
N LEU A 82 -11.49 4.83 -27.76
CA LEU A 82 -10.47 5.87 -27.84
C LEU A 82 -9.92 5.96 -29.28
N PRO A 83 -9.91 7.16 -29.90
CA PRO A 83 -9.29 7.38 -31.20
C PRO A 83 -7.81 6.96 -31.21
N ALA A 84 -7.33 6.42 -32.34
CA ALA A 84 -5.95 5.95 -32.48
C ALA A 84 -4.90 7.08 -32.49
N ASP A 85 -5.33 8.33 -32.58
CA ASP A 85 -4.52 9.55 -32.57
C ASP A 85 -4.70 10.36 -31.26
N SER A 86 -5.37 9.81 -30.25
CA SER A 86 -5.67 10.48 -28.98
C SER A 86 -4.44 11.12 -28.31
N LEU A 87 -3.26 10.52 -28.48
CA LEU A 87 -1.99 10.94 -27.88
C LEU A 87 -0.98 11.44 -28.91
N GLN A 88 -1.40 11.83 -30.13
CA GLN A 88 -0.48 12.27 -31.19
C GLN A 88 0.44 13.44 -30.82
N GLY A 89 0.00 14.30 -29.90
CA GLY A 89 0.77 15.44 -29.38
C GLY A 89 1.66 15.11 -28.18
N VAL A 90 1.61 13.88 -27.67
CA VAL A 90 2.28 13.46 -26.43
C VAL A 90 3.56 12.72 -26.78
N ARG A 91 4.70 13.27 -26.38
CA ARG A 91 5.97 12.55 -26.35
C ARG A 91 6.10 11.80 -25.04
N TYR A 92 6.54 10.55 -25.07
CA TYR A 92 6.59 9.75 -23.86
C TYR A 92 7.82 8.86 -23.75
N ALA A 93 8.18 8.48 -22.53
CA ALA A 93 9.16 7.43 -22.28
C ALA A 93 8.60 6.44 -21.25
N VAL A 94 8.97 5.16 -21.35
CA VAL A 94 8.53 4.12 -20.41
C VAL A 94 9.74 3.40 -19.84
N LEU A 95 9.82 3.38 -18.51
CA LEU A 95 10.77 2.58 -17.75
C LEU A 95 10.01 1.53 -16.95
N GLY A 96 10.21 0.28 -17.32
CA GLY A 96 9.66 -0.88 -16.64
C GLY A 96 10.59 -1.38 -15.53
N LEU A 97 10.00 -1.77 -14.40
CA LEU A 97 10.67 -2.51 -13.34
C LEU A 97 10.08 -3.92 -13.26
N GLY A 98 10.93 -4.93 -13.36
CA GLY A 98 10.53 -6.32 -13.30
C GLY A 98 11.65 -7.23 -12.84
N ASP A 99 11.35 -8.52 -12.83
CA ASP A 99 12.25 -9.58 -12.39
C ASP A 99 12.17 -10.70 -13.43
N SER A 100 13.31 -11.03 -14.06
CA SER A 100 13.38 -12.02 -15.14
C SER A 100 13.20 -13.47 -14.67
N SER A 101 13.20 -13.74 -13.36
CA SER A 101 12.80 -15.04 -12.81
C SER A 101 11.31 -15.33 -13.03
N TYR A 102 10.50 -14.30 -13.30
CA TYR A 102 9.09 -14.44 -13.62
C TYR A 102 8.86 -14.55 -15.14
N ALA A 103 8.01 -15.50 -15.56
CA ALA A 103 7.69 -15.72 -16.97
C ALA A 103 7.17 -14.47 -17.71
N LYS A 104 6.46 -13.58 -17.00
CA LYS A 104 5.92 -12.32 -17.54
C LYS A 104 6.80 -11.12 -17.16
N PHE A 105 8.09 -11.21 -17.46
CA PHE A 105 9.07 -10.15 -17.22
C PHE A 105 8.64 -8.80 -17.83
N ASN A 106 8.54 -7.77 -16.99
CA ASN A 106 8.17 -6.39 -17.35
C ASN A 106 6.86 -6.24 -18.15
N TYR A 107 5.92 -7.17 -17.97
CA TYR A 107 4.74 -7.28 -18.84
C TYR A 107 3.80 -6.06 -18.77
N ALA A 108 3.64 -5.45 -17.59
CA ALA A 108 2.82 -4.25 -17.42
C ALA A 108 3.38 -3.06 -18.24
N ALA A 109 4.68 -2.79 -18.11
CA ALA A 109 5.37 -1.73 -18.85
C ALA A 109 5.36 -1.99 -20.38
N LYS A 110 5.59 -3.24 -20.81
CA LYS A 110 5.51 -3.64 -22.23
C LYS A 110 4.11 -3.44 -22.81
N LYS A 111 3.06 -3.70 -22.03
CA LYS A 111 1.66 -3.44 -22.43
C LYS A 111 1.38 -1.94 -22.50
N LEU A 112 1.81 -1.18 -21.50
CA LEU A 112 1.65 0.26 -21.45
C LEU A 112 2.30 0.94 -22.66
N HIS A 113 3.58 0.65 -22.93
CA HIS A 113 4.29 1.20 -24.07
C HIS A 113 3.59 0.91 -25.41
N ARG A 114 3.18 -0.35 -25.64
CA ARG A 114 2.44 -0.74 -26.86
C ARG A 114 1.13 0.02 -26.98
N ARG A 115 0.40 0.19 -25.87
CA ARG A 115 -0.89 0.88 -25.89
C ARG A 115 -0.75 2.38 -26.14
N LEU A 116 0.27 3.04 -25.58
CA LEU A 116 0.57 4.44 -25.84
C LEU A 116 0.90 4.67 -27.32
N LEU A 117 1.71 3.78 -27.92
CA LEU A 117 2.02 3.82 -29.35
C LEU A 117 0.77 3.64 -30.22
N GLN A 118 -0.12 2.70 -29.88
CA GLN A 118 -1.39 2.48 -30.58
C GLN A 118 -2.35 3.67 -30.51
N LEU A 119 -2.18 4.55 -29.52
CA LEU A 119 -2.96 5.78 -29.35
C LEU A 119 -2.26 7.01 -29.97
N GLY A 120 -1.18 6.80 -30.75
CA GLY A 120 -0.48 7.86 -31.49
C GLY A 120 0.64 8.54 -30.70
N GLY A 121 0.92 8.11 -29.47
CA GLY A 121 2.02 8.65 -28.67
C GLY A 121 3.38 8.49 -29.36
N GLN A 122 4.27 9.46 -29.17
CA GLN A 122 5.60 9.47 -29.76
C GLN A 122 6.66 9.05 -28.74
N PRO A 123 7.29 7.86 -28.86
CA PRO A 123 8.32 7.44 -27.91
C PRO A 123 9.58 8.30 -28.05
N LEU A 124 10.08 8.83 -26.93
CA LEU A 124 11.33 9.57 -26.84
C LEU A 124 12.55 8.64 -26.92
N LEU A 125 12.41 7.45 -26.34
CA LEU A 125 13.43 6.42 -26.21
C LEU A 125 12.80 5.04 -26.41
N ASN A 126 13.67 4.04 -26.56
CA ASN A 126 13.26 2.66 -26.37
C ASN A 126 12.79 2.43 -24.92
N ILE A 127 11.86 1.49 -24.75
CA ILE A 127 11.39 1.08 -23.42
C ILE A 127 12.57 0.56 -22.59
N GLY A 128 12.78 1.13 -21.40
CA GLY A 128 13.72 0.59 -20.42
C GLY A 128 13.11 -0.62 -19.73
N LEU A 129 13.83 -1.73 -19.63
CA LEU A 129 13.35 -2.97 -19.01
C LEU A 129 14.32 -3.35 -17.88
N ALA A 130 14.19 -2.69 -16.73
CA ALA A 130 15.03 -2.96 -15.58
C ALA A 130 14.73 -4.33 -14.97
N ASP A 131 15.78 -5.02 -14.54
CA ASP A 131 15.74 -6.38 -14.02
C ASP A 131 16.34 -6.44 -12.61
N GLU A 132 15.55 -6.89 -11.64
CA GLU A 132 16.02 -7.12 -10.27
C GLU A 132 17.04 -8.26 -10.17
N GLN A 133 17.14 -9.16 -11.16
CA GLN A 133 18.07 -10.29 -11.17
C GLN A 133 19.47 -9.97 -11.71
N HIS A 134 19.71 -8.75 -12.20
CA HIS A 134 21.02 -8.33 -12.67
C HIS A 134 21.99 -8.12 -11.50
N ASP A 135 23.31 -8.31 -11.70
CA ASP A 135 24.33 -8.19 -10.64
C ASP A 135 24.35 -6.79 -9.99
N LEU A 136 24.19 -5.74 -10.80
CA LEU A 136 23.99 -4.34 -10.37
C LEU A 136 22.51 -3.98 -10.11
N GLY A 137 21.65 -4.99 -9.98
CA GLY A 137 20.21 -4.85 -9.85
C GLY A 137 19.56 -4.07 -10.98
N ALA A 138 18.40 -3.49 -10.67
CA ALA A 138 17.61 -2.71 -11.62
C ALA A 138 18.38 -1.49 -12.17
N ASP A 139 19.34 -0.97 -11.41
CA ASP A 139 20.11 0.22 -11.77
C ASP A 139 21.01 0.03 -13.00
N ALA A 140 21.36 -1.22 -13.32
CA ALA A 140 22.05 -1.58 -14.57
C ALA A 140 21.36 -1.05 -15.84
N VAL A 141 20.02 -0.93 -15.79
CA VAL A 141 19.21 -0.38 -16.87
C VAL A 141 18.75 1.04 -16.54
N ILE A 142 18.38 1.32 -15.28
CA ILE A 142 17.84 2.63 -14.90
C ILE A 142 18.86 3.74 -15.14
N ASP A 143 20.10 3.58 -14.69
CA ASP A 143 21.12 4.63 -14.78
C ASP A 143 21.47 5.03 -16.23
N PRO A 144 21.82 4.09 -17.15
CA PRO A 144 22.07 4.47 -18.54
C PRO A 144 20.81 4.98 -19.25
N TRP A 145 19.63 4.44 -18.92
CA TRP A 145 18.38 4.91 -19.50
C TRP A 145 18.03 6.35 -19.09
N ILE A 146 18.30 6.73 -17.84
CA ILE A 146 18.14 8.10 -17.34
C ILE A 146 19.13 9.04 -18.05
N LEU A 147 20.37 8.60 -18.27
CA LEU A 147 21.36 9.38 -19.03
C LEU A 147 20.88 9.66 -20.45
N ASP A 148 20.44 8.63 -21.17
CA ASP A 148 19.88 8.76 -22.53
C ASP A 148 18.65 9.67 -22.56
N LEU A 149 17.82 9.61 -21.51
CA LEU A 149 16.66 10.49 -21.36
C LEU A 149 17.08 11.95 -21.28
N TRP A 150 18.08 12.28 -20.45
CA TRP A 150 18.54 13.66 -20.30
C TRP A 150 19.25 14.18 -21.54
N ILE A 151 20.02 13.35 -22.25
CA ILE A 151 20.60 13.70 -23.56
C ILE A 151 19.47 14.07 -24.52
N LYS A 152 18.48 13.18 -24.67
CA LYS A 152 17.38 13.39 -25.61
C LYS A 152 16.52 14.61 -25.28
N LEU A 153 16.25 14.83 -23.99
CA LEU A 153 15.45 15.98 -23.54
C LEU A 153 16.22 17.30 -23.66
N SER A 154 17.54 17.29 -23.48
CA SER A 154 18.37 18.48 -23.68
C SER A 154 18.42 18.89 -25.16
N ASP A 155 18.44 17.92 -26.08
CA ASP A 155 18.36 18.19 -27.52
C ASP A 155 16.98 18.73 -27.94
N LEU A 156 15.90 18.15 -27.39
CA LEU A 156 14.52 18.54 -27.74
C LEU A 156 14.10 19.86 -27.08
N CYS A 157 14.66 20.15 -25.91
CA CYS A 157 14.39 21.35 -25.12
C CYS A 157 15.75 21.86 -24.63
N PRO A 158 16.48 22.68 -25.42
CA PRO A 158 17.73 23.27 -24.98
C PRO A 158 17.49 24.31 -23.88
N LEU A 159 18.51 24.51 -23.03
CA LEU A 159 18.45 25.54 -21.99
C LEU A 159 18.44 26.94 -22.62
N PRO A 160 17.76 27.93 -22.00
CA PRO A 160 17.88 29.32 -22.42
C PRO A 160 19.32 29.83 -22.29
N ASP A 161 19.69 30.81 -23.11
CA ASP A 161 21.01 31.44 -23.06
C ASP A 161 21.34 31.95 -21.65
N GLY A 162 22.54 31.62 -21.16
CA GLY A 162 23.01 32.02 -19.83
C GLY A 162 22.53 31.15 -18.66
N VAL A 163 21.67 30.15 -18.90
CA VAL A 163 21.26 29.17 -17.89
C VAL A 163 22.09 27.91 -18.01
N ILE A 164 22.79 27.54 -16.95
CA ILE A 164 23.54 26.28 -16.87
C ILE A 164 22.82 25.26 -15.98
N PRO A 165 22.99 23.94 -16.22
CA PRO A 165 22.52 22.92 -15.30
C PRO A 165 23.12 23.09 -13.90
N LEU A 166 22.39 22.62 -12.88
CA LEU A 166 22.95 22.51 -11.53
C LEU A 166 24.11 21.50 -11.54
N ASP A 167 25.10 21.74 -10.68
CA ASP A 167 26.25 20.85 -10.50
C ASP A 167 25.80 19.42 -10.17
N LYS A 168 26.53 18.40 -10.66
CA LYS A 168 26.13 16.99 -10.48
C LYS A 168 26.17 16.58 -9.00
N ASP A 169 27.12 17.12 -8.25
CA ASP A 169 27.39 16.74 -6.87
C ASP A 169 26.66 17.63 -5.86
N SER A 170 26.01 18.72 -6.30
CA SER A 170 25.16 19.52 -5.42
C SER A 170 23.84 18.81 -5.10
N LEU A 171 23.28 19.02 -3.91
CA LEU A 171 21.93 18.55 -3.57
C LEU A 171 20.86 19.23 -4.43
N CYS A 172 19.90 18.45 -4.89
CA CYS A 172 18.71 19.02 -5.52
C CYS A 172 17.89 19.80 -4.48
N PRO A 173 17.23 20.90 -4.88
CA PRO A 173 16.32 21.61 -3.98
C PRO A 173 15.21 20.66 -3.46
N PRO A 174 14.92 20.64 -2.14
CA PRO A 174 13.80 19.86 -1.59
C PRO A 174 12.44 20.13 -2.26
N ARG A 175 11.48 19.26 -2.02
CA ARG A 175 10.13 19.36 -2.56
C ARG A 175 9.36 20.59 -2.09
N TRP A 176 9.52 20.94 -0.82
CA TRP A 176 8.78 22.03 -0.17
C TRP A 176 9.73 23.01 0.50
N LEU A 177 9.23 24.21 0.74
CA LEU A 177 9.88 25.19 1.59
C LEU A 177 9.41 24.95 3.03
N VAL A 178 10.37 24.77 3.95
CA VAL A 178 10.12 24.59 5.38
C VAL A 178 10.77 25.73 6.14
N SER A 179 9.98 26.44 6.94
CA SER A 179 10.46 27.54 7.77
C SER A 179 9.95 27.40 9.20
N LEU A 180 10.77 27.82 10.17
CA LEU A 180 10.32 27.99 11.54
C LEU A 180 9.31 29.14 11.62
N SER A 181 8.18 28.92 12.28
CA SER A 181 7.25 29.98 12.62
C SER A 181 7.79 30.74 13.83
N GLN A 182 8.01 32.04 13.71
CA GLN A 182 8.21 32.88 14.89
C GLN A 182 6.89 32.88 15.68
N THR A 183 6.95 32.44 16.94
CA THR A 183 5.81 32.54 17.85
C THR A 183 5.65 34.00 18.24
N ASP A 184 4.74 34.73 17.61
CA ASP A 184 4.13 35.89 18.28
C ASP A 184 3.39 35.33 19.52
N GLU A 185 3.67 35.90 20.69
CA GLU A 185 3.26 35.45 22.03
C GLU A 185 1.73 35.42 22.29
N THR A 186 0.88 35.38 21.26
CA THR A 186 -0.58 35.51 21.41
C THR A 186 -1.41 34.26 21.10
N HIS A 187 -0.83 33.06 21.04
CA HIS A 187 -1.61 31.82 20.93
C HIS A 187 -1.33 30.81 22.03
N ASN A 188 -1.43 31.27 23.28
CA ASN A 188 -1.72 30.42 24.42
C ASN A 188 -3.23 30.11 24.47
N GLN A 189 -3.72 29.31 23.53
CA GLN A 189 -5.00 28.63 23.66
C GLN A 189 -4.88 27.21 23.14
N ASN A 190 -5.19 26.26 24.02
CA ASN A 190 -5.43 24.85 23.74
C ASN A 190 -6.12 24.66 22.39
N CYS A 191 -5.33 24.37 21.34
CA CYS A 191 -5.86 23.84 20.10
C CYS A 191 -6.18 22.35 20.35
N SER A 192 -7.17 22.12 21.22
CA SER A 192 -7.81 20.83 21.33
C SER A 192 -8.33 20.45 19.94
N ASN A 193 -8.36 19.15 19.65
CA ASN A 193 -8.91 18.55 18.41
C ASN A 193 -10.28 19.12 17.93
N LYS A 194 -10.95 19.97 18.73
CA LYS A 194 -12.20 20.67 18.41
C LYS A 194 -12.08 21.81 17.38
N GLU A 195 -10.92 22.46 17.18
CA GLU A 195 -10.83 23.57 16.20
C GLU A 195 -10.70 23.09 14.75
N LEU A 196 -10.00 21.98 14.50
CA LEU A 196 -10.02 21.28 13.21
C LEU A 196 -11.44 20.79 12.83
N LEU A 197 -12.27 20.46 13.83
CA LEU A 197 -13.65 20.01 13.65
C LEU A 197 -14.65 21.14 13.32
N LYS A 198 -14.32 22.42 13.58
CA LYS A 198 -15.28 23.53 13.44
C LYS A 198 -15.18 24.31 12.13
N ARG A 199 -14.07 24.25 11.40
CA ARG A 199 -13.85 25.07 10.19
C ARG A 199 -14.40 24.49 8.89
N ASN A 200 -14.91 23.25 8.90
CA ASN A 200 -15.54 22.63 7.72
C ASN A 200 -17.05 22.91 7.61
N VAL A 201 -17.65 23.67 8.53
CA VAL A 201 -19.10 24.00 8.48
C VAL A 201 -19.34 25.27 7.65
N VAL A 202 -18.79 25.33 6.44
CA VAL A 202 -19.26 26.25 5.40
C VAL A 202 -19.05 25.58 4.05
N ASN A 203 -19.98 24.69 3.69
CA ASN A 203 -20.50 24.44 2.33
C ASN A 203 -21.22 23.07 2.31
N ASN A 204 -22.47 23.07 1.84
CA ASN A 204 -23.36 21.91 1.69
C ASN A 204 -22.87 20.89 0.64
N ILE A 205 -21.68 20.32 0.81
CA ILE A 205 -21.19 19.16 0.07
C ILE A 205 -21.15 18.01 1.08
N LYS A 206 -21.76 16.86 0.77
CA LYS A 206 -21.59 15.64 1.58
C LYS A 206 -20.08 15.36 1.67
N GLU A 207 -19.46 15.64 2.81
CA GLU A 207 -18.03 15.41 3.00
C GLU A 207 -17.76 13.90 2.92
N GLU A 208 -17.17 13.45 1.82
CA GLU A 208 -16.62 12.10 1.73
C GLU A 208 -15.30 12.07 2.50
N PHE A 209 -15.22 11.21 3.53
CA PHE A 209 -13.99 10.99 4.27
C PHE A 209 -12.93 10.34 3.37
N SER A 210 -11.70 10.82 3.49
CA SER A 210 -10.57 10.38 2.67
C SER A 210 -9.27 10.42 3.46
N GLN A 211 -8.15 10.05 2.83
CA GLN A 211 -6.83 10.19 3.45
C GLN A 211 -6.52 11.63 3.88
N ASN A 212 -7.00 12.63 3.14
CA ASN A 212 -6.77 14.05 3.44
C ASN A 212 -7.76 14.60 4.48
N ASN A 213 -8.91 13.96 4.65
CA ASN A 213 -9.93 14.34 5.62
C ASN A 213 -10.50 13.07 6.29
N PRO A 214 -9.77 12.43 7.22
CA PRO A 214 -10.19 11.18 7.82
C PRO A 214 -11.34 11.38 8.81
N CYS A 215 -12.22 10.39 8.93
CA CYS A 215 -13.18 10.31 10.02
C CYS A 215 -12.48 9.81 11.27
N TYR A 216 -12.63 10.51 12.39
CA TYR A 216 -12.19 9.99 13.69
C TYR A 216 -13.29 9.12 14.31
N VAL A 217 -12.97 7.87 14.60
CA VAL A 217 -13.86 6.88 15.22
C VAL A 217 -13.27 6.43 16.56
N SER A 218 -14.11 6.09 17.53
CA SER A 218 -13.66 5.68 18.86
C SER A 218 -13.59 4.15 19.01
N VAL A 219 -12.59 3.66 19.73
CA VAL A 219 -12.49 2.24 20.08
C VAL A 219 -13.57 1.90 21.11
N ILE A 220 -14.44 0.97 20.79
CA ILE A 220 -15.43 0.40 21.71
C ILE A 220 -14.77 -0.71 22.52
N ARG A 221 -14.11 -1.64 21.80
CA ARG A 221 -13.52 -2.85 22.39
C ARG A 221 -12.32 -3.31 21.57
N ASN A 222 -11.32 -3.83 22.26
CA ASN A 222 -10.11 -4.41 21.65
C ASN A 222 -9.86 -5.75 22.34
N THR A 223 -10.19 -6.87 21.68
CA THR A 223 -10.16 -8.20 22.31
C THR A 223 -9.31 -9.18 21.53
N ARG A 224 -8.37 -9.83 22.22
CA ARG A 224 -7.58 -10.92 21.66
C ARG A 224 -8.47 -12.14 21.40
N THR A 225 -8.39 -12.66 20.18
CA THR A 225 -9.19 -13.80 19.68
C THR A 225 -8.45 -15.13 19.76
N THR A 226 -7.12 -15.10 19.85
CA THR A 226 -6.28 -16.29 20.06
C THR A 226 -6.15 -16.61 21.54
N ALA A 227 -5.85 -17.86 21.88
CA ALA A 227 -5.49 -18.25 23.24
C ALA A 227 -4.30 -17.41 23.77
N PRO A 228 -4.23 -17.11 25.09
CA PRO A 228 -3.18 -16.27 25.67
C PRO A 228 -1.75 -16.75 25.36
N LEU A 229 -1.53 -18.05 25.30
CA LEU A 229 -0.23 -18.67 25.02
C LEU A 229 0.05 -18.91 23.53
N HIS A 230 -0.90 -18.60 22.65
CA HIS A 230 -0.68 -18.72 21.22
C HIS A 230 0.38 -17.70 20.77
N PHE A 231 1.34 -18.10 19.92
CA PHE A 231 2.50 -17.28 19.54
C PHE A 231 2.12 -15.97 18.80
N GLN A 232 1.04 -16.00 18.01
CA GLN A 232 0.51 -14.83 17.30
C GLN A 232 -0.65 -14.25 18.11
N ASP A 233 -0.61 -12.94 18.34
CA ASP A 233 -1.76 -12.16 18.85
C ASP A 233 -2.62 -11.73 17.66
N VAL A 234 -3.90 -12.09 17.67
CA VAL A 234 -4.88 -11.61 16.69
C VAL A 234 -6.05 -10.99 17.44
N ARG A 235 -6.42 -9.76 17.09
CA ARG A 235 -7.42 -8.97 17.82
C ARG A 235 -8.64 -8.66 16.97
N LEU A 236 -9.81 -8.82 17.57
CA LEU A 236 -11.06 -8.27 17.07
C LEU A 236 -11.24 -6.90 17.73
N ILE A 237 -11.20 -5.85 16.91
CA ILE A 237 -11.34 -4.46 17.35
C ILE A 237 -12.68 -3.94 16.86
N GLN A 238 -13.49 -3.43 17.78
CA GLN A 238 -14.81 -2.84 17.52
C GLN A 238 -14.71 -1.32 17.65
N LEU A 239 -15.24 -0.60 16.66
CA LEU A 239 -15.11 0.84 16.50
C LEU A 239 -16.49 1.48 16.38
N SER A 240 -16.73 2.58 17.09
CA SER A 240 -17.95 3.39 16.95
C SER A 240 -17.79 4.35 15.78
N ALA A 241 -18.51 4.08 14.69
CA ALA A 241 -18.41 4.76 13.41
C ALA A 241 -19.78 5.18 12.85
N PRO A 242 -20.63 5.92 13.60
CA PRO A 242 -21.99 6.26 13.17
C PRO A 242 -22.06 7.13 11.91
N LYS A 243 -20.96 7.79 11.55
CA LYS A 243 -20.83 8.65 10.36
C LYS A 243 -20.45 7.87 9.09
N LEU A 244 -20.04 6.60 9.22
CA LEU A 244 -19.55 5.80 8.10
C LEU A 244 -20.61 4.80 7.65
N GLN A 245 -20.95 4.84 6.36
CA GLN A 245 -21.87 3.89 5.74
C GLN A 245 -21.08 2.96 4.82
N TYR A 246 -21.18 1.66 5.06
CA TYR A 246 -20.45 0.63 4.32
C TYR A 246 -21.36 -0.55 3.99
N SER A 247 -20.86 -1.43 3.12
CA SER A 247 -21.50 -2.71 2.77
C SER A 247 -20.54 -3.87 3.08
N PRO A 248 -21.04 -5.10 3.27
CA PRO A 248 -20.17 -6.26 3.39
C PRO A 248 -19.18 -6.35 2.23
N GLY A 249 -17.92 -6.62 2.55
CA GLY A 249 -16.81 -6.63 1.59
C GLY A 249 -16.06 -5.30 1.51
N ASP A 250 -16.60 -4.18 1.98
CA ASP A 250 -15.87 -2.92 2.05
C ASP A 250 -14.66 -3.00 3.01
N VAL A 251 -13.71 -2.10 2.79
CA VAL A 251 -12.43 -2.05 3.48
C VAL A 251 -12.32 -0.79 4.32
N LEU A 252 -11.90 -0.94 5.57
CA LEU A 252 -11.53 0.17 6.45
C LEU A 252 -10.06 0.53 6.23
N MET A 253 -9.81 1.78 5.83
CA MET A 253 -8.48 2.36 5.78
C MET A 253 -8.18 3.02 7.12
N VAL A 254 -7.03 2.69 7.71
CA VAL A 254 -6.59 3.18 9.03
C VAL A 254 -5.25 3.90 8.88
N CYS A 255 -5.14 5.13 9.39
CA CYS A 255 -3.86 5.84 9.45
C CYS A 255 -3.24 5.68 10.86
N PRO A 256 -2.11 4.95 11.01
CA PRO A 256 -1.51 4.75 12.32
C PRO A 256 -0.62 5.92 12.75
N HIS A 257 -0.25 5.95 14.02
CA HIS A 257 0.71 6.92 14.57
C HIS A 257 1.92 6.21 15.19
N ASN A 258 3.06 6.89 15.23
CA ASN A 258 4.19 6.45 16.05
C ASN A 258 3.86 6.57 17.54
N GLY A 259 4.38 5.62 18.33
CA GLY A 259 4.29 5.67 19.78
C GLY A 259 5.20 6.75 20.38
N PRO A 260 4.87 7.29 21.57
CA PRO A 260 5.63 8.36 22.22
C PRO A 260 7.11 8.00 22.38
N ASP A 261 7.43 6.78 22.84
CA ASP A 261 8.81 6.32 23.04
C ASP A 261 9.68 6.44 21.78
N LYS A 262 9.11 6.16 20.60
CA LYS A 262 9.82 6.25 19.32
C LYS A 262 10.02 7.70 18.87
N VAL A 263 9.03 8.54 19.14
CA VAL A 263 9.12 9.98 18.87
C VAL A 263 10.18 10.61 19.77
N ASP A 264 10.22 10.26 21.05
CA ASP A 264 11.22 10.78 21.98
C ASP A 264 12.64 10.26 21.67
N GLN A 265 12.77 8.99 21.28
CA GLN A 265 14.03 8.44 20.76
C GLN A 265 14.52 9.23 19.54
N PHE A 266 13.64 9.54 18.59
CA PHE A 266 13.97 10.32 17.40
C PHE A 266 14.54 11.70 17.74
N PHE A 267 13.89 12.46 18.62
CA PHE A 267 14.38 13.78 19.00
C PHE A 267 15.64 13.72 19.85
N THR A 268 15.82 12.66 20.66
CA THR A 268 17.07 12.44 21.39
C THR A 268 18.24 12.30 20.44
N LEU A 269 18.09 11.53 19.34
CA LEU A 269 19.12 11.40 18.31
C LEU A 269 19.45 12.74 17.64
N LEU A 270 18.44 13.52 17.25
CA LEU A 270 18.64 14.82 16.61
C LEU A 270 19.27 15.87 17.55
N SER A 271 18.99 15.78 18.85
CA SER A 271 19.50 16.74 19.86
C SER A 271 21.00 16.60 20.11
N THR A 272 21.63 15.50 19.68
CA THR A 272 23.07 15.28 19.89
C THR A 272 23.97 16.20 19.06
N GLY A 273 23.42 16.87 18.04
CA GLY A 273 24.20 17.77 17.17
C GLY A 273 23.54 19.08 16.76
N SER A 274 22.26 19.29 17.06
CA SER A 274 21.57 20.51 16.62
C SER A 274 21.80 21.71 17.56
N ASP A 275 22.02 22.88 16.98
CA ASP A 275 21.94 24.23 17.56
C ASP A 275 20.54 24.65 18.05
N GLY A 276 19.67 23.68 18.40
CA GLY A 276 18.29 23.91 18.82
C GLY A 276 17.26 24.03 17.68
N ARG A 277 17.68 23.97 16.40
CA ARG A 277 16.77 24.11 15.24
C ARG A 277 15.74 22.99 15.08
N LEU A 278 16.03 21.77 15.56
CA LEU A 278 15.16 20.59 15.43
C LEU A 278 14.48 20.21 16.75
N HIS A 279 14.14 21.19 17.58
CA HIS A 279 13.44 20.97 18.83
C HIS A 279 12.02 20.39 18.59
N PRO A 280 11.55 19.39 19.37
CA PRO A 280 10.24 18.77 19.15
C PRO A 280 9.07 19.76 19.10
N ASP A 281 9.12 20.81 19.92
CA ASP A 281 8.04 21.81 20.02
C ASP A 281 8.20 22.97 19.00
N ALA A 282 9.24 22.93 18.16
CA ALA A 282 9.42 23.92 17.11
C ALA A 282 8.26 23.82 16.11
N VAL A 283 7.55 24.93 15.90
CA VAL A 283 6.45 25.03 14.95
C VAL A 283 7.03 25.34 13.57
N ILE A 284 6.67 24.51 12.60
CA ILE A 284 7.08 24.68 11.21
C ILE A 284 5.90 25.09 10.33
N LYS A 285 6.22 25.83 9.27
CA LYS A 285 5.31 26.11 8.16
C LYS A 285 5.88 25.45 6.91
N VAL A 286 5.06 24.66 6.24
CA VAL A 286 5.39 24.00 4.96
C VAL A 286 4.62 24.69 3.85
N THR A 287 5.32 25.13 2.81
CA THR A 287 4.72 25.80 1.64
C THR A 287 5.22 25.18 0.35
N GLU A 288 4.41 25.25 -0.70
CA GLU A 288 4.83 24.84 -2.04
C GLU A 288 6.09 25.63 -2.44
N ARG A 289 7.13 24.94 -2.89
CA ARG A 289 8.26 25.60 -3.57
C ARG A 289 7.89 25.91 -5.01
N ASP A 290 7.38 24.88 -5.68
CA ASP A 290 7.03 24.86 -7.09
C ASP A 290 5.60 24.29 -7.22
N ASN A 291 4.94 24.52 -8.35
CA ASN A 291 3.62 23.94 -8.64
C ASN A 291 3.65 22.41 -8.91
N ASP A 292 4.85 21.82 -8.85
CA ASP A 292 5.15 20.44 -9.22
C ASP A 292 4.73 19.43 -8.14
N ALA A 293 4.85 19.83 -6.88
CA ALA A 293 4.61 18.96 -5.75
C ALA A 293 3.75 19.67 -4.70
N PRO A 294 2.42 19.55 -4.78
CA PRO A 294 1.53 20.21 -3.84
C PRO A 294 1.80 19.74 -2.40
N VAL A 295 1.67 20.64 -1.43
CA VAL A 295 1.78 20.30 -0.02
C VAL A 295 0.53 19.49 0.38
N PRO A 296 0.67 18.30 1.00
CA PRO A 296 -0.44 17.51 1.51
C PRO A 296 -1.27 18.33 2.48
N LEU A 297 -2.60 18.16 2.47
CA LEU A 297 -3.50 18.92 3.33
C LEU A 297 -3.13 18.82 4.82
N ALA A 298 -2.62 17.67 5.24
CA ALA A 298 -2.13 17.40 6.59
C ALA A 298 -0.94 18.29 7.02
N LEU A 299 -0.22 18.91 6.08
CA LEU A 299 0.95 19.76 6.34
C LEU A 299 0.71 21.24 6.01
N LYS A 300 -0.49 21.62 5.52
CA LYS A 300 -0.79 23.00 5.11
C LYS A 300 -0.98 23.96 6.28
N HIS A 301 -1.22 23.45 7.48
CA HIS A 301 -1.33 24.25 8.69
C HIS A 301 -0.01 24.21 9.48
N PRO A 302 0.32 25.24 10.26
CA PRO A 302 1.45 25.18 11.16
C PRO A 302 1.32 23.99 12.13
N LEU A 303 2.39 23.23 12.25
CA LEU A 303 2.46 22.05 13.10
C LEU A 303 3.84 21.93 13.74
N THR A 304 3.90 21.29 14.90
CA THR A 304 5.17 21.02 15.58
C THR A 304 5.95 19.91 14.86
N LEU A 305 7.28 19.90 15.02
CA LEU A 305 8.10 18.77 14.58
C LEU A 305 7.65 17.46 15.26
N ARG A 306 7.22 17.53 16.53
CA ARG A 306 6.65 16.39 17.26
C ARG A 306 5.41 15.82 16.57
N GLU A 307 4.50 16.68 16.11
CA GLU A 307 3.33 16.23 15.35
C GLU A 307 3.71 15.59 14.01
N CYS A 308 4.72 16.13 13.31
CA CYS A 308 5.28 15.50 12.11
C CYS A 308 5.82 14.09 12.41
N ALA A 309 6.66 13.97 13.44
CA ALA A 309 7.24 12.68 13.85
C ALA A 309 6.17 11.69 14.34
N GLN A 310 5.08 12.16 14.94
CA GLN A 310 4.03 11.29 15.43
C GLN A 310 3.08 10.80 14.32
N ARG A 311 2.69 11.69 13.40
CA ARG A 311 1.56 11.45 12.47
C ARG A 311 1.95 11.41 11.00
N TYR A 312 3.10 11.95 10.62
CA TYR A 312 3.50 12.06 9.23
C TYR A 312 4.70 11.17 8.90
N TRP A 313 5.80 11.20 9.65
CA TRP A 313 7.02 10.45 9.30
C TRP A 313 6.99 8.99 9.76
N ASP A 314 7.23 8.04 8.87
CA ASP A 314 7.36 6.62 9.22
C ASP A 314 8.77 6.34 9.75
N LEU A 315 8.92 6.44 11.08
CA LEU A 315 10.19 6.21 11.77
C LEU A 315 10.64 4.74 11.74
N ASN A 316 9.75 3.82 11.36
CA ASN A 316 10.04 2.40 11.22
C ASN A 316 10.28 1.98 9.77
N ALA A 317 10.18 2.91 8.81
CA ALA A 317 10.49 2.63 7.42
C ALA A 317 11.94 2.16 7.28
N VAL A 318 12.15 1.19 6.40
CA VAL A 318 13.50 0.78 5.99
C VAL A 318 14.02 1.83 5.02
N PRO A 319 15.10 2.56 5.35
CA PRO A 319 15.65 3.59 4.48
C PRO A 319 16.08 3.01 3.13
N ARG A 320 15.81 3.78 2.08
CA ARG A 320 16.20 3.42 0.71
C ARG A 320 17.41 4.26 0.27
N ARG A 321 17.94 3.98 -0.92
CA ARG A 321 19.19 4.54 -1.45
C ARG A 321 19.30 6.07 -1.29
N TYR A 322 18.22 6.80 -1.59
CA TYR A 322 18.22 8.27 -1.50
C TYR A 322 18.40 8.81 -0.07
N PHE A 323 17.99 8.05 0.96
CA PHE A 323 18.20 8.42 2.36
C PHE A 323 19.71 8.52 2.68
N PHE A 324 20.48 7.51 2.26
CA PHE A 324 21.93 7.45 2.45
C PHE A 324 22.66 8.52 1.63
N HIS A 325 22.19 8.77 0.40
CA HIS A 325 22.68 9.87 -0.42
C HIS A 325 22.54 11.22 0.31
N LEU A 326 21.37 11.53 0.88
CA LEU A 326 21.17 12.76 1.66
C LEU A 326 22.12 12.85 2.86
N LEU A 327 22.22 11.78 3.66
CA LEU A 327 23.11 11.76 4.82
C LEU A 327 24.59 12.00 4.45
N SER A 328 25.03 11.52 3.27
CA SER A 328 26.41 11.71 2.80
C SER A 328 26.77 13.19 2.60
N HIS A 329 25.77 14.05 2.36
CA HIS A 329 25.95 15.50 2.25
C HIS A 329 25.91 16.22 3.59
N PHE A 330 25.38 15.57 4.64
CA PHE A 330 25.23 16.18 5.96
C PHE A 330 26.34 15.79 6.92
N THR A 331 26.99 14.64 6.71
CA THR A 331 28.09 14.22 7.58
C THR A 331 29.34 15.07 7.41
N THR A 332 30.02 15.31 8.53
CA THR A 332 31.35 15.94 8.60
C THR A 332 32.47 14.93 8.80
N ASN A 333 32.14 13.64 8.92
CA ASN A 333 33.07 12.56 9.17
C ASN A 333 33.37 11.80 7.86
N ASP A 334 34.65 11.65 7.53
CA ASP A 334 35.07 11.03 6.26
C ASP A 334 34.69 9.54 6.15
N LEU A 335 34.74 8.79 7.26
CA LEU A 335 34.39 7.36 7.27
C LEU A 335 32.88 7.16 7.09
N GLU A 336 32.06 7.98 7.76
CA GLU A 336 30.62 7.98 7.51
C GLU A 336 30.35 8.35 6.05
N LYS A 337 31.02 9.38 5.53
CA LYS A 337 30.81 9.86 4.16
C LYS A 337 31.10 8.77 3.13
N GLU A 338 32.23 8.08 3.26
CA GLU A 338 32.59 6.97 2.37
C GLU A 338 31.51 5.88 2.39
N LYS A 339 31.07 5.44 3.58
CA LYS A 339 30.07 4.37 3.69
C LYS A 339 28.68 4.79 3.20
N LEU A 340 28.28 6.04 3.46
CA LEU A 340 27.02 6.60 2.99
C LEU A 340 27.00 6.77 1.45
N ILE A 341 28.14 7.16 0.86
CA ILE A 341 28.30 7.20 -0.60
C ILE A 341 28.21 5.78 -1.17
N GLU A 342 28.91 4.81 -0.60
CA GLU A 342 28.86 3.41 -1.04
C GLU A 342 27.41 2.91 -1.11
N PHE A 343 26.64 3.06 -0.02
CA PHE A 343 25.21 2.71 0.02
C PHE A 343 24.33 3.47 -0.99
N SER A 344 24.83 4.57 -1.54
CA SER A 344 24.14 5.38 -2.55
C SER A 344 24.54 5.06 -3.99
N THR A 345 25.35 4.03 -4.24
CA THR A 345 25.79 3.60 -5.58
C THR A 345 25.14 2.28 -6.03
N PRO A 346 25.09 1.97 -7.33
CA PRO A 346 24.66 0.64 -7.80
C PRO A 346 25.58 -0.47 -7.29
N GLU A 347 26.89 -0.24 -7.22
CA GLU A 347 27.88 -1.21 -6.76
C GLU A 347 27.70 -1.55 -5.27
N GLY A 348 27.30 -0.58 -4.45
CA GLY A 348 27.01 -0.77 -3.03
C GLY A 348 25.61 -1.30 -2.73
N GLN A 349 24.82 -1.74 -3.73
CA GLN A 349 23.46 -2.23 -3.52
C GLN A 349 23.42 -3.47 -2.61
N GLU A 350 24.34 -4.43 -2.77
CA GLU A 350 24.39 -5.64 -1.94
C GLU A 350 24.77 -5.30 -0.49
N GLU A 351 25.69 -4.35 -0.31
CA GLU A 351 26.07 -3.83 1.00
C GLU A 351 24.89 -3.11 1.67
N LEU A 352 24.18 -2.25 0.94
CA LEU A 352 22.95 -1.63 1.41
C LEU A 352 21.88 -2.67 1.73
N TYR A 353 21.74 -3.72 0.91
CA TYR A 353 20.76 -4.78 1.14
C TYR A 353 21.07 -5.56 2.42
N ASN A 354 22.34 -5.93 2.64
CA ASN A 354 22.78 -6.63 3.84
C ASN A 354 22.72 -5.75 5.09
N TYR A 355 23.04 -4.47 4.95
CA TYR A 355 22.87 -3.50 6.01
C TYR A 355 21.38 -3.25 6.24
N SER A 356 20.63 -2.57 5.38
CA SER A 356 19.26 -2.12 5.67
C SER A 356 18.18 -3.17 5.43
N ASN A 357 18.08 -3.72 4.22
CA ASN A 357 16.89 -4.45 3.78
C ASN A 357 16.73 -5.80 4.46
N ARG A 358 17.81 -6.59 4.52
CA ARG A 358 17.84 -7.96 5.06
C ARG A 358 17.49 -8.03 6.56
N PRO A 359 18.06 -7.19 7.43
CA PRO A 359 17.65 -7.14 8.84
C PRO A 359 16.48 -6.17 9.10
N ARG A 360 15.95 -5.52 8.05
CA ARG A 360 14.89 -4.50 8.14
C ARG A 360 15.28 -3.37 9.11
N ARG A 361 16.50 -2.84 8.96
CA ARG A 361 16.99 -1.72 9.78
C ARG A 361 16.11 -0.50 9.56
N THR A 362 15.66 0.13 10.64
CA THR A 362 14.73 1.27 10.55
C THR A 362 15.47 2.59 10.37
N ALA A 363 14.76 3.64 9.93
CA ALA A 363 15.32 4.98 9.84
C ALA A 363 15.98 5.45 11.14
N LEU A 364 15.35 5.20 12.30
CA LEU A 364 15.95 5.56 13.59
C LEU A 364 17.26 4.84 13.89
N GLU A 365 17.37 3.57 13.54
CA GLU A 365 18.59 2.80 13.75
C GLU A 365 19.72 3.31 12.83
N VAL A 366 19.40 3.68 11.59
CA VAL A 366 20.39 4.31 10.69
C VAL A 366 20.84 5.67 11.23
N LEU A 367 19.91 6.51 11.71
CA LEU A 367 20.27 7.79 12.32
C LEU A 367 21.17 7.60 13.57
N GLN A 368 20.97 6.52 14.31
CA GLN A 368 21.84 6.16 15.43
C GLN A 368 23.22 5.65 14.98
N ASP A 369 23.29 4.88 13.90
CA ASP A 369 24.53 4.32 13.35
C ASP A 369 25.42 5.40 12.66
N PHE A 370 24.84 6.51 12.21
CA PHE A 370 25.51 7.64 11.55
C PHE A 370 25.36 8.96 12.34
N PRO A 371 25.91 9.06 13.56
CA PRO A 371 25.68 10.20 14.45
C PRO A 371 26.19 11.53 13.88
N HIS A 372 27.29 11.57 13.10
CA HIS A 372 27.81 12.83 12.55
C HIS A 372 26.93 13.36 11.42
N ALA A 373 26.37 12.48 10.58
CA ALA A 373 25.34 12.85 9.63
C ALA A 373 24.08 13.37 10.34
N THR A 374 23.58 12.59 11.31
CA THR A 374 22.36 12.88 12.06
C THR A 374 22.40 14.22 12.78
N ALA A 375 23.56 14.55 13.37
CA ALA A 375 23.84 15.81 14.05
C ALA A 375 23.65 17.04 13.15
N ASN A 376 23.91 16.91 11.85
CA ASN A 376 24.01 18.02 10.90
C ASN A 376 22.85 18.08 9.90
N ILE A 377 21.80 17.31 10.16
CA ILE A 377 20.61 17.27 9.33
C ILE A 377 19.94 18.66 9.25
N PRO A 378 19.72 19.22 8.05
CA PRO A 378 18.98 20.48 7.89
C PRO A 378 17.46 20.28 7.93
N LEU A 379 16.74 21.24 8.52
CA LEU A 379 15.28 21.22 8.65
C LEU A 379 14.57 21.09 7.30
N GLU A 380 15.04 21.80 6.29
CA GLU A 380 14.45 21.86 4.95
C GLU A 380 14.48 20.52 4.19
N TYR A 381 15.31 19.56 4.61
CA TYR A 381 15.41 18.23 3.99
C TYR A 381 14.63 17.15 4.76
N MET A 382 13.90 17.47 5.84
CA MET A 382 13.17 16.44 6.63
C MET A 382 12.08 15.71 5.90
N PHE A 383 11.42 16.38 4.96
CA PHE A 383 10.43 15.74 4.10
C PHE A 383 11.04 15.00 2.90
N GLU A 384 12.34 15.20 2.62
CA GLU A 384 13.09 14.40 1.64
C GLU A 384 13.68 13.14 2.28
N LEU A 385 14.13 13.25 3.54
CA LEU A 385 14.76 12.17 4.27
C LEU A 385 13.72 11.14 4.78
N LEU A 386 12.64 11.60 5.41
CA LEU A 386 11.68 10.71 6.06
C LEU A 386 10.41 10.53 5.22
N GLN A 387 10.02 9.26 5.06
CA GLN A 387 8.84 8.88 4.27
C GLN A 387 7.54 9.14 5.03
N PRO A 388 6.43 9.43 4.35
CA PRO A 388 5.12 9.52 4.98
C PRO A 388 4.64 8.15 5.48
N ILE A 389 3.93 8.12 6.61
CA ILE A 389 3.22 6.96 7.13
C ILE A 389 2.11 6.59 6.14
N GLY A 390 2.19 5.39 5.57
CA GLY A 390 1.13 4.86 4.72
C GLY A 390 -0.10 4.41 5.52
N PRO A 391 -1.33 4.57 5.01
CA PRO A 391 -2.49 3.95 5.64
C PRO A 391 -2.49 2.42 5.43
N ARG A 392 -3.15 1.70 6.33
CA ARG A 392 -3.28 0.24 6.27
C ARG A 392 -4.75 -0.15 6.08
N ALA A 393 -4.98 -1.10 5.19
CA ALA A 393 -6.30 -1.60 4.82
C ALA A 393 -6.68 -2.80 5.68
N PHE A 394 -7.92 -2.85 6.15
CA PHE A 394 -8.50 -4.00 6.84
C PHE A 394 -9.87 -4.32 6.26
N SER A 395 -10.09 -5.57 5.83
CA SER A 395 -11.43 -6.02 5.43
C SER A 395 -12.38 -5.92 6.63
N ILE A 396 -13.52 -5.28 6.44
CA ILE A 396 -14.49 -5.06 7.53
C ILE A 396 -15.11 -6.40 7.93
N ALA A 397 -15.15 -6.64 9.24
CA ALA A 397 -15.59 -7.90 9.86
C ALA A 397 -16.98 -7.84 10.52
N SER A 398 -17.69 -6.73 10.38
CA SER A 398 -19.03 -6.51 10.94
C SER A 398 -20.06 -6.32 9.82
N SER A 399 -21.30 -6.72 10.07
CA SER A 399 -22.44 -6.36 9.23
C SER A 399 -22.99 -4.98 9.64
N PRO A 400 -23.29 -4.08 8.69
CA PRO A 400 -23.98 -2.82 9.00
C PRO A 400 -25.42 -3.01 9.50
N LYS A 401 -26.08 -4.13 9.15
CA LYS A 401 -27.41 -4.49 9.66
C LYS A 401 -27.36 -5.06 11.08
N ALA A 402 -26.42 -5.95 11.37
CA ALA A 402 -26.26 -6.55 12.70
C ALA A 402 -25.65 -5.56 13.70
N HIS A 403 -24.77 -4.67 13.26
CA HIS A 403 -24.01 -3.75 14.11
C HIS A 403 -24.12 -2.30 13.60
N LYS A 404 -25.29 -1.69 13.84
CA LYS A 404 -25.58 -0.33 13.35
C LYS A 404 -24.63 0.71 13.95
N GLY A 405 -23.91 1.41 13.07
CA GLY A 405 -22.96 2.46 13.48
C GLY A 405 -21.66 1.92 14.07
N GLU A 406 -21.38 0.62 13.92
CA GLU A 406 -20.12 0.00 14.34
C GLU A 406 -19.37 -0.61 13.15
N ILE A 407 -18.04 -0.59 13.25
CA ILE A 407 -17.14 -1.27 12.32
C ILE A 407 -16.22 -2.17 13.12
N HIS A 408 -16.13 -3.45 12.75
CA HIS A 408 -15.20 -4.40 13.34
C HIS A 408 -14.06 -4.69 12.36
N ILE A 409 -12.85 -4.88 12.88
CA ILE A 409 -11.69 -5.34 12.11
C ILE A 409 -10.97 -6.46 12.85
N LEU A 410 -10.40 -7.40 12.08
CA LEU A 410 -9.61 -8.50 12.61
C LEU A 410 -8.12 -8.26 12.27
N VAL A 411 -7.30 -8.07 13.31
CA VAL A 411 -5.93 -7.57 13.19
C VAL A 411 -4.96 -8.60 13.70
N ALA A 412 -4.15 -9.19 12.82
CA ALA A 412 -2.99 -9.98 13.23
C ALA A 412 -1.84 -9.04 13.62
N VAL A 413 -1.39 -9.11 14.88
CA VAL A 413 -0.30 -8.29 15.37
C VAL A 413 1.02 -8.78 14.78
N VAL A 414 1.66 -7.92 13.98
CA VAL A 414 2.91 -8.23 13.30
C VAL A 414 4.07 -8.03 14.26
N GLN A 415 4.71 -9.13 14.62
CA GLN A 415 5.98 -9.16 15.34
C GLN A 415 6.81 -10.33 14.83
N TYR A 416 8.04 -10.09 14.40
CA TYR A 416 8.95 -11.12 13.90
C TYR A 416 10.39 -10.82 14.30
N ARG A 417 11.24 -11.86 14.32
CA ARG A 417 12.67 -11.70 14.57
C ARG A 417 13.41 -11.67 13.24
N THR A 418 14.47 -10.86 13.18
CA THR A 418 15.43 -10.86 12.06
C THR A 418 16.77 -11.38 12.58
N LYS A 419 17.85 -11.17 11.82
CA LYS A 419 19.21 -11.40 12.32
C LYS A 419 19.57 -10.49 13.51
N LEU A 420 18.84 -9.39 13.71
CA LEU A 420 19.04 -8.51 14.86
C LEU A 420 18.33 -9.03 16.11
N VAL A 421 18.90 -8.69 17.27
CA VAL A 421 18.39 -9.09 18.59
C VAL A 421 17.00 -8.51 18.86
N THR A 422 16.79 -7.25 18.49
CA THR A 422 15.51 -6.56 18.70
C THR A 422 14.45 -7.06 17.69
N PRO A 423 13.28 -7.52 18.16
CA PRO A 423 12.21 -7.95 17.26
C PRO A 423 11.68 -6.76 16.44
N ARG A 424 11.29 -7.06 15.20
CA ARG A 424 10.62 -6.12 14.30
C ARG A 424 9.13 -6.15 14.56
N ILE A 425 8.53 -4.96 14.67
CA ILE A 425 7.12 -4.76 14.95
C ILE A 425 6.47 -3.98 13.80
N GLY A 426 5.27 -4.37 13.42
CA GLY A 426 4.48 -3.60 12.46
C GLY A 426 3.87 -2.36 13.13
N LEU A 427 4.10 -1.17 12.57
CA LEU A 427 3.61 0.10 13.12
C LEU A 427 2.10 0.07 13.38
N CYS A 428 1.30 -0.19 12.34
CA CYS A 428 -0.16 -0.13 12.45
C CYS A 428 -0.73 -1.20 13.39
N SER A 429 -0.30 -2.45 13.26
CA SER A 429 -0.88 -3.56 14.03
C SER A 429 -0.56 -3.45 15.53
N ASN A 430 0.65 -2.98 15.88
CA ASN A 430 1.03 -2.81 17.29
C ASN A 430 0.41 -1.54 17.88
N TRP A 431 0.28 -0.47 17.09
CA TRP A 431 -0.48 0.70 17.50
C TRP A 431 -1.95 0.34 17.77
N LEU A 432 -2.62 -0.39 16.87
CA LEU A 432 -3.99 -0.88 17.08
C LEU A 432 -4.10 -1.80 18.30
N ALA A 433 -3.08 -2.64 18.55
CA ALA A 433 -3.03 -3.51 19.72
C ALA A 433 -2.81 -2.75 21.04
N SER A 434 -2.26 -1.54 21.03
CA SER A 434 -2.08 -0.75 22.26
C SER A 434 -3.30 0.11 22.61
N LEU A 435 -4.31 0.19 21.73
CA LEU A 435 -5.47 1.06 21.95
C LEU A 435 -6.42 0.53 23.03
N SER A 436 -6.80 1.43 23.92
CA SER A 436 -7.82 1.24 24.95
C SER A 436 -9.19 1.80 24.50
N PRO A 437 -10.31 1.32 25.08
CA PRO A 437 -11.64 1.88 24.83
C PRO A 437 -11.67 3.40 25.04
N GLY A 438 -12.38 4.12 24.16
CA GLY A 438 -12.51 5.57 24.17
C GLY A 438 -11.43 6.33 23.39
N MET A 439 -10.32 5.67 23.01
CA MET A 439 -9.31 6.30 22.12
C MET A 439 -9.86 6.50 20.71
N ASN A 440 -9.49 7.60 20.07
CA ASN A 440 -9.91 7.92 18.70
C ASN A 440 -8.85 7.52 17.67
N ILE A 441 -9.29 6.99 16.54
CA ILE A 441 -8.44 6.63 15.40
C ILE A 441 -8.93 7.27 14.10
N PRO A 442 -8.02 7.78 13.25
CA PRO A 442 -8.36 8.31 11.93
C PRO A 442 -8.57 7.18 10.92
N VAL A 443 -9.75 7.16 10.29
CA VAL A 443 -10.15 6.14 9.33
C VAL A 443 -10.97 6.71 8.17
N TRP A 444 -11.05 5.97 7.07
CA TRP A 444 -12.03 6.20 6.00
C TRP A 444 -12.37 4.87 5.33
N LEU A 445 -13.38 4.88 4.47
CA LEU A 445 -13.81 3.69 3.76
C LEU A 445 -13.21 3.65 2.35
N ARG A 446 -12.91 2.43 1.90
CA ARG A 446 -12.62 2.13 0.50
C ARG A 446 -13.53 1.00 0.08
N ARG A 447 -14.08 1.09 -1.14
CA ARG A 447 -14.82 -0.03 -1.72
C ARG A 447 -13.92 -1.25 -1.84
N GLY A 448 -14.40 -2.38 -1.36
CA GLY A 448 -13.67 -3.65 -1.45
C GLY A 448 -13.65 -4.21 -2.85
N SER A 449 -12.87 -5.29 -3.01
CA SER A 449 -12.84 -6.04 -4.27
C SER A 449 -14.05 -6.97 -4.41
N PHE A 450 -14.58 -7.46 -3.30
CA PHE A 450 -15.71 -8.36 -3.29
C PHE A 450 -17.03 -7.69 -3.66
N ARG A 451 -17.76 -8.37 -4.53
CA ARG A 451 -19.16 -8.11 -4.88
C ARG A 451 -19.98 -9.32 -4.52
N PHE A 452 -20.61 -9.27 -3.36
CA PHE A 452 -21.51 -10.33 -2.92
C PHE A 452 -22.81 -10.36 -3.72
N PRO A 453 -23.44 -11.53 -3.92
CA PRO A 453 -24.71 -11.62 -4.61
C PRO A 453 -25.81 -10.90 -3.83
N VAL A 454 -26.69 -10.20 -4.54
CA VAL A 454 -27.91 -9.58 -3.99
C VAL A 454 -29.05 -10.61 -3.89
N SER A 455 -29.03 -11.62 -4.76
CA SER A 455 -30.02 -12.69 -4.77
C SER A 455 -30.04 -13.45 -3.44
N GLU A 456 -31.24 -13.70 -2.93
CA GLU A 456 -31.47 -14.44 -1.69
C GLU A 456 -31.25 -15.94 -1.89
N GLY A 457 -31.40 -16.47 -3.11
CA GLY A 457 -31.34 -17.91 -3.39
C GLY A 457 -30.00 -18.44 -3.90
N SER A 458 -29.01 -17.57 -4.16
CA SER A 458 -27.72 -17.99 -4.70
C SER A 458 -26.81 -18.55 -3.59
N PRO A 459 -26.31 -19.80 -3.70
CA PRO A 459 -25.35 -20.33 -2.75
C PRO A 459 -24.02 -19.57 -2.79
N VAL A 460 -23.38 -19.45 -1.63
CA VAL A 460 -22.14 -18.71 -1.44
C VAL A 460 -21.13 -19.58 -0.70
N ILE A 461 -20.03 -19.86 -1.38
CA ILE A 461 -18.87 -20.61 -0.88
C ILE A 461 -17.79 -19.59 -0.47
N MET A 462 -17.47 -19.55 0.81
CA MET A 462 -16.52 -18.62 1.41
C MET A 462 -15.31 -19.40 1.93
N ILE A 463 -14.12 -19.08 1.44
CA ILE A 463 -12.86 -19.75 1.79
C ILE A 463 -11.94 -18.72 2.44
N GLY A 464 -11.81 -18.78 3.76
CA GLY A 464 -11.17 -17.72 4.55
C GLY A 464 -10.35 -18.23 5.71
N PRO A 465 -9.16 -18.81 5.48
CA PRO A 465 -8.28 -19.21 6.58
C PRO A 465 -7.70 -18.01 7.34
N GLY A 466 -7.55 -18.17 8.67
CA GLY A 466 -6.99 -17.15 9.57
C GLY A 466 -7.78 -15.84 9.54
N THR A 467 -7.08 -14.71 9.35
CA THR A 467 -7.72 -13.40 9.23
C THR A 467 -8.52 -13.23 7.92
N GLY A 468 -8.39 -14.15 6.97
CA GLY A 468 -9.20 -14.24 5.76
C GLY A 468 -10.71 -14.34 6.02
N VAL A 469 -11.12 -14.75 7.23
CA VAL A 469 -12.54 -14.85 7.60
C VAL A 469 -13.23 -13.49 7.79
N ALA A 470 -12.48 -12.39 7.93
CA ALA A 470 -13.03 -11.07 8.22
C ALA A 470 -14.19 -10.64 7.29
N PRO A 471 -14.03 -10.55 5.95
CA PRO A 471 -15.13 -10.15 5.07
C PRO A 471 -16.31 -11.12 5.11
N PHE A 472 -16.07 -12.42 5.36
CA PHE A 472 -17.11 -13.43 5.46
C PHE A 472 -17.91 -13.32 6.74
N ARG A 473 -17.28 -12.93 7.85
CA ARG A 473 -17.99 -12.54 9.07
C ARG A 473 -18.96 -11.41 8.79
N SER A 474 -18.53 -10.37 8.09
CA SER A 474 -19.42 -9.26 7.71
C SER A 474 -20.62 -9.75 6.89
N PHE A 475 -20.40 -10.58 5.87
CA PHE A 475 -21.46 -11.05 4.99
C PHE A 475 -22.42 -12.05 5.64
N ILE A 476 -21.92 -13.00 6.42
CA ILE A 476 -22.76 -14.01 7.12
C ILE A 476 -23.69 -13.33 8.12
N HIS A 477 -23.17 -12.42 8.95
CA HIS A 477 -23.97 -11.66 9.91
C HIS A 477 -24.99 -10.74 9.22
N GLU A 478 -24.71 -10.26 8.00
CA GLU A 478 -25.67 -9.49 7.20
C GLU A 478 -26.85 -10.37 6.79
N ARG A 479 -26.57 -11.58 6.28
CA ARG A 479 -27.61 -12.54 5.89
C ARG A 479 -28.42 -13.02 7.08
N GLU A 480 -27.78 -13.25 8.22
CA GLU A 480 -28.47 -13.58 9.47
C GLU A 480 -29.43 -12.45 9.90
N ALA A 481 -28.95 -11.20 9.96
CA ALA A 481 -29.76 -10.05 10.36
C ALA A 481 -30.93 -9.77 9.40
N LEU A 482 -30.83 -10.19 8.14
CA LEU A 482 -31.90 -10.10 7.14
C LEU A 482 -32.85 -11.31 7.14
N GLY A 483 -32.60 -12.34 7.96
CA GLY A 483 -33.40 -13.58 7.96
C GLY A 483 -33.16 -14.46 6.72
N GLN A 484 -32.02 -14.28 6.04
CA GLN A 484 -31.65 -14.94 4.78
C GLN A 484 -30.54 -15.99 4.97
N ALA A 485 -30.07 -16.22 6.20
CA ALA A 485 -29.03 -17.21 6.47
C ALA A 485 -29.59 -18.63 6.47
N SER A 486 -28.92 -19.56 5.78
CA SER A 486 -29.28 -20.97 5.70
C SER A 486 -28.03 -21.83 5.44
N ASP A 487 -27.98 -23.00 6.08
CA ASP A 487 -26.97 -24.04 5.84
C ASP A 487 -26.94 -24.57 4.39
N LYS A 488 -27.98 -24.28 3.59
CA LYS A 488 -28.05 -24.57 2.15
C LYS A 488 -27.55 -23.44 1.24
N LEU A 489 -27.30 -22.26 1.81
CA LEU A 489 -26.90 -21.07 1.06
C LEU A 489 -25.53 -20.57 1.47
N LEU A 490 -25.14 -20.73 2.74
CA LEU A 490 -23.88 -20.22 3.27
C LEU A 490 -22.95 -21.37 3.61
N TYR A 491 -21.81 -21.42 2.93
CA TYR A 491 -20.78 -22.45 3.12
C TYR A 491 -19.46 -21.77 3.48
N LEU A 492 -18.94 -22.02 4.69
CA LEU A 492 -17.66 -21.46 5.15
C LEU A 492 -16.61 -22.55 5.29
N PHE A 493 -15.54 -22.44 4.51
CA PHE A 493 -14.30 -23.20 4.62
C PHE A 493 -13.27 -22.37 5.39
N PHE A 494 -13.17 -22.64 6.69
CA PHE A 494 -12.24 -21.98 7.59
C PHE A 494 -10.98 -22.83 7.82
N GLY A 495 -9.84 -22.19 8.06
CA GLY A 495 -8.62 -22.90 8.42
C GLY A 495 -7.76 -22.12 9.40
N CYS A 496 -7.16 -22.81 10.37
CA CYS A 496 -6.22 -22.23 11.32
C CYS A 496 -5.17 -23.28 11.77
N ARG A 497 -4.33 -22.95 12.75
CA ARG A 497 -3.35 -23.90 13.29
C ARG A 497 -4.02 -24.93 14.19
N ASN A 498 -4.71 -24.47 15.23
CA ASN A 498 -5.24 -25.31 16.28
C ASN A 498 -6.64 -24.86 16.67
N LYS A 499 -7.57 -25.82 16.84
CA LYS A 499 -8.95 -25.52 17.23
C LYS A 499 -9.05 -24.74 18.55
N SER A 500 -8.19 -25.07 19.52
CA SER A 500 -8.15 -24.41 20.83
C SER A 500 -7.28 -23.14 20.86
N GLY A 501 -6.53 -22.86 19.79
CA GLY A 501 -5.51 -21.81 19.77
C GLY A 501 -5.92 -20.57 19.00
N ASP A 502 -6.35 -20.73 17.75
CA ASP A 502 -6.55 -19.63 16.80
C ASP A 502 -7.82 -19.79 15.93
N PHE A 503 -8.84 -20.48 16.46
CA PHE A 503 -10.16 -20.57 15.83
C PHE A 503 -10.97 -19.28 16.06
N HIS A 504 -10.66 -18.23 15.30
CA HIS A 504 -11.27 -16.91 15.43
C HIS A 504 -12.80 -16.96 15.31
N CYS A 505 -13.50 -16.25 16.20
CA CYS A 505 -14.97 -16.15 16.23
C CYS A 505 -15.70 -17.52 16.33
N SER A 506 -15.05 -18.56 16.84
CA SER A 506 -15.57 -19.94 16.88
C SER A 506 -16.98 -20.06 17.47
N ASN A 507 -17.27 -19.34 18.56
CA ASN A 507 -18.59 -19.36 19.20
C ASN A 507 -19.71 -18.91 18.25
N GLU A 508 -19.44 -17.93 17.39
CA GLU A 508 -20.39 -17.42 16.40
C GLU A 508 -20.68 -18.50 15.35
N TRP A 509 -19.63 -19.11 14.78
CA TRP A 509 -19.77 -20.14 13.75
C TRP A 509 -20.50 -21.38 14.25
N LEU A 510 -20.19 -21.83 15.46
CA LEU A 510 -20.81 -23.01 16.06
C LEU A 510 -22.29 -22.76 16.39
N SER A 511 -22.67 -21.53 16.78
CA SER A 511 -24.08 -21.17 16.99
C SER A 511 -24.85 -21.20 15.67
N LEU A 512 -24.34 -20.52 14.64
CA LEU A 512 -24.96 -20.47 13.32
C LEU A 512 -25.12 -21.87 12.69
N GLN A 513 -24.13 -22.74 12.86
CA GLN A 513 -24.21 -24.12 12.40
C GLN A 513 -25.31 -24.91 13.14
N LYS A 514 -25.39 -24.75 14.46
CA LYS A 514 -26.43 -25.39 15.29
C LYS A 514 -27.83 -24.93 14.89
N GLU A 515 -27.98 -23.67 14.51
CA GLU A 515 -29.23 -23.06 14.06
C GLU A 515 -29.55 -23.33 12.58
N ARG A 516 -28.73 -24.13 11.89
CA ARG A 516 -28.88 -24.46 10.46
C ARG A 516 -28.83 -23.25 9.53
N GLN A 517 -28.06 -22.25 9.92
CA GLN A 517 -27.85 -21.03 9.16
C GLN A 517 -26.51 -21.01 8.39
N LEU A 518 -25.58 -21.92 8.72
CA LEU A 518 -24.25 -21.99 8.12
C LEU A 518 -23.76 -23.43 8.01
N SER A 519 -23.30 -23.83 6.83
CA SER A 519 -22.50 -25.04 6.62
C SER A 519 -21.03 -24.72 6.87
N LEU A 520 -20.44 -25.29 7.92
CA LEU A 520 -19.08 -24.98 8.37
C LEU A 520 -18.12 -26.17 8.18
N PHE A 521 -17.01 -25.92 7.49
CA PHE A 521 -15.91 -26.87 7.29
C PHE A 521 -14.60 -26.27 7.82
N CYS A 522 -13.94 -26.95 8.76
CA CYS A 522 -12.76 -26.43 9.44
C CYS A 522 -11.51 -27.28 9.21
N ALA A 523 -10.41 -26.63 8.82
CA ALA A 523 -9.10 -27.24 8.65
C ALA A 523 -8.16 -26.81 9.78
N PHE A 524 -7.83 -27.73 10.69
CA PHE A 524 -6.87 -27.49 11.77
C PHE A 524 -5.52 -28.09 11.39
N SER A 525 -4.56 -27.25 11.00
CA SER A 525 -3.29 -27.72 10.40
C SER A 525 -2.27 -28.29 11.40
N ARG A 526 -2.54 -28.23 12.71
CA ARG A 526 -1.60 -28.64 13.77
C ARG A 526 -2.25 -29.43 14.91
N ASP A 527 -3.51 -29.86 14.77
CA ASP A 527 -4.17 -30.73 15.77
C ASP A 527 -3.80 -32.22 15.59
N GLN A 528 -3.11 -32.55 14.49
CA GLN A 528 -2.61 -33.88 14.15
C GLN A 528 -1.24 -33.78 13.46
N GLU A 529 -0.55 -34.92 13.28
CA GLU A 529 0.80 -34.99 12.71
C GLU A 529 0.88 -34.47 11.26
N TYR A 530 -0.09 -34.83 10.44
CA TYR A 530 -0.17 -34.39 9.04
C TYR A 530 -0.95 -33.08 8.88
N LYS A 531 -0.61 -32.30 7.85
CA LYS A 531 -1.23 -30.98 7.62
C LYS A 531 -2.60 -31.12 6.96
N ILE A 532 -3.63 -30.56 7.59
CA ILE A 532 -4.95 -30.35 6.98
C ILE A 532 -5.11 -28.86 6.69
N TYR A 533 -5.36 -28.51 5.42
CA TYR A 533 -5.60 -27.15 4.95
C TYR A 533 -6.93 -27.09 4.20
N VAL A 534 -7.41 -25.87 3.90
CA VAL A 534 -8.70 -25.65 3.22
C VAL A 534 -8.79 -26.36 1.87
N GLN A 535 -7.69 -26.47 1.12
CA GLN A 535 -7.68 -27.23 -0.15
C GLN A 535 -7.91 -28.74 0.03
N HIS A 536 -7.57 -29.30 1.19
CA HIS A 536 -7.89 -30.71 1.49
C HIS A 536 -9.38 -30.88 1.76
N LEU A 537 -10.03 -29.90 2.40
CA LEU A 537 -11.48 -29.90 2.58
C LEU A 537 -12.23 -29.69 1.26
N ILE A 538 -11.69 -28.87 0.35
CA ILE A 538 -12.24 -28.70 -1.00
C ILE A 538 -12.25 -30.04 -1.73
N LYS A 539 -11.16 -30.81 -1.65
CA LYS A 539 -11.09 -32.16 -2.21
C LYS A 539 -12.10 -33.11 -1.56
N GLU A 540 -12.21 -33.09 -0.23
CA GLU A 540 -13.16 -33.93 0.50
C GLU A 540 -14.62 -33.63 0.12
N GLN A 541 -14.94 -32.34 -0.04
CA GLN A 541 -16.28 -31.85 -0.36
C GLN A 541 -16.47 -31.60 -1.87
N ALA A 542 -15.67 -32.24 -2.72
CA ALA A 542 -15.65 -31.95 -4.15
C ALA A 542 -17.01 -32.19 -4.84
N ALA A 543 -17.74 -33.22 -4.42
CA ALA A 543 -19.08 -33.51 -4.96
C ALA A 543 -20.07 -32.38 -4.64
N LEU A 544 -20.13 -31.96 -3.38
CA LEU A 544 -20.95 -30.84 -2.94
C LEU A 544 -20.60 -29.56 -3.71
N LEU A 545 -19.31 -29.24 -3.82
CA LEU A 545 -18.87 -28.03 -4.51
C LEU A 545 -19.23 -28.03 -6.00
N TRP A 546 -19.15 -29.18 -6.66
CA TRP A 546 -19.57 -29.31 -8.07
C TRP A 546 -21.07 -29.09 -8.24
N ASP A 547 -21.89 -29.65 -7.36
CA ASP A 547 -23.35 -29.47 -7.38
C ASP A 547 -23.75 -28.01 -7.14
N LEU A 548 -23.07 -27.34 -6.20
CA LEU A 548 -23.27 -25.92 -5.93
C LEU A 548 -22.90 -25.05 -7.14
N LEU A 549 -21.77 -25.32 -7.80
CA LEU A 549 -21.35 -24.58 -8.99
C LEU A 549 -22.30 -24.81 -10.18
N SER A 550 -22.91 -26.00 -10.27
CA SER A 550 -23.97 -26.28 -11.25
C SER A 550 -25.24 -25.44 -10.99
N SER A 551 -25.40 -24.92 -9.78
CA SER A 551 -26.48 -24.01 -9.36
C SER A 551 -26.05 -22.54 -9.31
N GLU A 552 -25.03 -22.16 -10.10
CA GLU A 552 -24.47 -20.81 -10.19
C GLU A 552 -24.01 -20.24 -8.83
N ALA A 553 -23.41 -21.08 -7.98
CA ALA A 553 -22.85 -20.64 -6.71
C ALA A 553 -21.69 -19.64 -6.88
N TRP A 554 -21.58 -18.73 -5.91
CA TRP A 554 -20.51 -17.75 -5.84
C TRP A 554 -19.39 -18.23 -4.94
N VAL A 555 -18.14 -18.11 -5.39
CA VAL A 555 -16.95 -18.51 -4.66
C VAL A 555 -16.12 -17.29 -4.29
N PHE A 556 -15.83 -17.15 -3.01
CA PHE A 556 -15.00 -16.07 -2.49
C PHE A 556 -13.81 -16.62 -1.72
N LEU A 557 -12.63 -16.06 -1.98
CA LEU A 557 -11.39 -16.47 -1.37
C LEU A 557 -10.68 -15.29 -0.71
N ALA A 558 -10.42 -15.35 0.59
CA ALA A 558 -9.70 -14.29 1.29
C ALA A 558 -8.58 -14.81 2.20
N GLY A 559 -7.50 -14.03 2.34
CA GLY A 559 -6.40 -14.32 3.26
C GLY A 559 -5.01 -14.07 2.68
N SER A 560 -4.04 -14.92 3.07
CA SER A 560 -2.64 -14.76 2.65
C SER A 560 -2.47 -14.93 1.14
N SER A 561 -1.80 -13.98 0.49
CA SER A 561 -1.47 -13.98 -0.95
C SER A 561 -0.26 -14.85 -1.33
N ASN A 562 0.29 -15.61 -0.38
CA ASN A 562 1.39 -16.55 -0.60
C ASN A 562 0.88 -17.78 -1.39
N ASN A 563 1.20 -18.99 -0.95
CA ASN A 563 0.84 -20.22 -1.68
C ASN A 563 -0.65 -20.59 -1.61
N MET A 564 -1.42 -19.98 -0.71
CA MET A 564 -2.81 -20.38 -0.43
C MET A 564 -3.74 -20.23 -1.65
N PRO A 565 -3.75 -19.10 -2.39
CA PRO A 565 -4.68 -18.94 -3.49
C PRO A 565 -4.43 -19.87 -4.66
N ALA A 566 -3.15 -20.11 -4.99
CA ALA A 566 -2.76 -21.07 -6.02
C ALA A 566 -3.21 -22.49 -5.63
N ALA A 567 -2.96 -22.91 -4.38
CA ALA A 567 -3.36 -24.23 -3.90
C ALA A 567 -4.88 -24.44 -3.90
N VAL A 568 -5.67 -23.40 -3.55
CA VAL A 568 -7.14 -23.45 -3.62
C VAL A 568 -7.61 -23.59 -5.06
N LYS A 569 -7.09 -22.77 -5.98
CA LYS A 569 -7.45 -22.84 -7.40
C LYS A 569 -7.11 -24.22 -7.99
N GLU A 570 -5.94 -24.74 -7.67
CA GLU A 570 -5.52 -26.07 -8.13
C GLU A 570 -6.43 -27.18 -7.62
N ALA A 571 -6.87 -27.13 -6.34
CA ALA A 571 -7.82 -28.10 -5.81
C ALA A 571 -9.20 -28.03 -6.50
N PHE A 572 -9.70 -26.84 -6.83
CA PHE A 572 -10.91 -26.71 -7.66
C PHE A 572 -10.72 -27.35 -9.03
N VAL A 573 -9.65 -27.02 -9.74
CA VAL A 573 -9.38 -27.55 -11.09
C VAL A 573 -9.24 -29.07 -11.05
N LYS A 574 -8.42 -29.59 -10.15
CA LYS A 574 -8.06 -31.01 -10.08
C LYS A 574 -9.16 -31.87 -9.48
N ASP A 575 -9.63 -31.54 -8.28
CA ASP A 575 -10.48 -32.42 -7.49
C ASP A 575 -11.97 -32.18 -7.78
N VAL A 576 -12.38 -30.93 -8.00
CA VAL A 576 -13.79 -30.58 -8.27
C VAL A 576 -14.12 -30.74 -9.76
N PHE A 577 -13.43 -30.00 -10.64
CA PHE A 577 -13.79 -29.91 -12.06
C PHE A 577 -13.39 -31.18 -12.85
N CYS A 578 -12.15 -31.62 -12.72
CA CYS A 578 -11.70 -32.86 -13.36
C CYS A 578 -12.21 -34.10 -12.59
N GLY A 579 -12.06 -34.10 -11.27
CA GLY A 579 -12.38 -35.25 -10.42
C GLY A 579 -13.86 -35.62 -10.42
N VAL A 580 -14.75 -34.65 -10.16
CA VAL A 580 -16.20 -34.87 -10.12
C VAL A 580 -16.87 -34.47 -11.43
N GLY A 581 -16.59 -33.26 -11.93
CA GLY A 581 -17.21 -32.72 -13.14
C GLY A 581 -16.78 -33.39 -14.45
N LYS A 582 -15.74 -34.23 -14.41
CA LYS A 582 -15.18 -34.97 -15.56
C LYS A 582 -14.73 -34.09 -16.73
N LEU A 583 -14.43 -32.82 -16.47
CA LEU A 583 -13.82 -31.93 -17.47
C LEU A 583 -12.37 -32.37 -17.75
N LEU A 584 -11.91 -32.17 -18.99
CA LEU A 584 -10.49 -32.27 -19.29
C LEU A 584 -9.72 -31.14 -18.61
N HIS A 585 -8.41 -31.30 -18.42
CA HIS A 585 -7.60 -30.32 -17.67
C HIS A 585 -7.67 -28.92 -18.27
N ASP A 586 -7.53 -28.79 -19.60
CA ASP A 586 -7.58 -27.50 -20.28
C ASP A 586 -8.97 -26.86 -20.21
N GLU A 587 -10.04 -27.67 -20.28
CA GLU A 587 -11.42 -27.23 -20.11
C GLU A 587 -11.67 -26.74 -18.67
N ALA A 588 -11.12 -27.43 -17.67
CA ALA A 588 -11.22 -27.06 -16.27
C ALA A 588 -10.48 -25.74 -15.97
N GLN A 589 -9.31 -25.52 -16.59
CA GLN A 589 -8.61 -24.24 -16.50
C GLN A 589 -9.43 -23.10 -17.13
N HIS A 590 -9.99 -23.34 -18.32
CA HIS A 590 -10.86 -22.36 -18.97
C HIS A 590 -12.12 -22.08 -18.16
N PHE A 591 -12.69 -23.11 -17.51
CA PHE A 591 -13.85 -22.97 -16.63
C PHE A 591 -13.53 -22.09 -15.41
N MET A 592 -12.39 -22.31 -14.74
CA MET A 592 -11.92 -21.43 -13.66
C MET A 592 -11.76 -19.99 -14.15
N GLN A 593 -11.10 -19.80 -15.29
CA GLN A 593 -10.90 -18.47 -15.87
C GLN A 593 -12.22 -17.79 -16.22
N ASN A 594 -13.21 -18.54 -16.69
CA ASN A 594 -14.55 -18.02 -16.93
C ASN A 594 -15.23 -17.57 -15.63
N LEU A 595 -15.15 -18.34 -14.55
CA LEU A 595 -15.68 -17.95 -13.23
C LEU A 595 -15.03 -16.65 -12.72
N GLU A 596 -13.73 -16.47 -12.93
CA GLU A 596 -13.03 -15.23 -12.58
C GLU A 596 -13.51 -14.06 -13.44
N ASN A 597 -13.63 -14.27 -14.75
CA ASN A 597 -14.08 -13.24 -15.70
C ASN A 597 -15.53 -12.80 -15.46
N THR A 598 -16.41 -13.72 -15.03
CA THR A 598 -17.81 -13.42 -14.67
C THR A 598 -17.97 -13.02 -13.20
N ALA A 599 -16.87 -12.89 -12.46
CA ALA A 599 -16.84 -12.58 -11.03
C ALA A 599 -17.61 -13.57 -10.14
N HIS A 600 -17.85 -14.80 -10.61
CA HIS A 600 -18.37 -15.89 -9.78
C HIS A 600 -17.29 -16.55 -8.93
N PHE A 601 -16.01 -16.38 -9.30
CA PHE A 601 -14.87 -16.62 -8.43
C PHE A 601 -14.14 -15.29 -8.17
N GLN A 602 -14.10 -14.86 -6.92
CA GLN A 602 -13.43 -13.61 -6.52
C GLN A 602 -12.40 -13.87 -5.42
N SER A 603 -11.28 -13.16 -5.46
CA SER A 603 -10.22 -13.28 -4.45
C SER A 603 -9.77 -11.93 -3.91
N GLU A 604 -9.67 -11.81 -2.59
CA GLU A 604 -9.08 -10.68 -1.88
C GLU A 604 -7.94 -11.17 -0.98
N THR A 605 -6.69 -11.02 -1.44
CA THR A 605 -5.53 -11.60 -0.75
C THR A 605 -4.44 -10.58 -0.48
N TRP A 606 -3.72 -10.71 0.63
CA TRP A 606 -2.68 -9.77 1.08
C TRP A 606 -1.44 -10.50 1.63
N ALA A 607 -0.28 -9.82 1.64
CA ALA A 607 1.00 -10.36 2.13
C ALA A 607 1.43 -9.72 3.44
#